data_AF-A0ABD5U3Q4-F1
#
_entry.id   AF-A0ABD5U3Q4-F1
#
_cell.length_a   1.000
_cell.length_b   1.000
_cell.length_c   1.000
_cell.angle_alpha   90.00
_cell.angle_beta   90.00
_cell.angle_gamma   90.00
#
_symmetry.space_group_name_H-M   'P 1'
#
loop_
_entity.id
_entity.type
_entity.pdbx_description
1 polymer ?
#
loop_
_entity_poly.entity_id
_entity_poly.type
_entity_poly.pdbx_seq_one_letter_code
_entity_poly.pdbx_strand_id
1 'polypeptide(L)'
;MPSDNESDRERTNVYLDVESKEIVRDKLPNTSVAAECRRGVNAAAYGKKVVEADEKNDLARSQLDSSLSEIEDTIEWFEEASEEEGADAFSAETVVERLEVLRASINDNVEQQIRDREKAAKDGPSQANEKLEEHLTALDSLLQDGTHVFPEHGRIRDAAKVSGMRPEDVIELLKERNPEIPDRKFQEKSMDNYHA
;
A
#
# COMPACT_ATOMS: atom_id res chain seq x y z
N MET A 1 -27.58 21.03 5.97
CA MET A 1 -26.64 20.11 6.65
C MET A 1 -27.18 18.71 6.42
N PRO A 2 -26.61 17.90 5.53
CA PRO A 2 -27.02 16.51 5.40
C PRO A 2 -26.59 15.76 6.67
N SER A 3 -27.55 15.09 7.30
CA SER A 3 -27.33 14.20 8.42
C SER A 3 -26.63 12.93 7.93
N ASP A 4 -25.44 12.65 8.45
CA ASP A 4 -24.71 11.42 8.19
C ASP A 4 -25.55 10.21 8.61
N ASN A 5 -25.94 9.42 7.61
CA ASN A 5 -26.72 8.22 7.76
C ASN A 5 -25.75 7.08 8.15
N GLU A 6 -25.40 6.98 9.43
CA GLU A 6 -24.60 5.88 9.98
C GLU A 6 -25.34 4.51 9.97
N SER A 7 -26.56 4.44 9.42
CA SER A 7 -27.52 3.34 9.64
C SER A 7 -27.32 2.06 8.82
N ASP A 8 -26.46 2.04 7.79
CA ASP A 8 -26.44 0.94 6.81
C ASP A 8 -25.20 0.03 6.96
N ARG A 9 -24.77 -0.24 8.19
CA ARG A 9 -23.66 -1.18 8.46
C ARG A 9 -24.18 -2.48 9.07
N GLU A 10 -24.19 -3.55 8.28
CA GLU A 10 -24.46 -4.90 8.78
C GLU A 10 -23.19 -5.57 9.30
N ARG A 11 -23.24 -6.10 10.53
CA ARG A 11 -22.14 -6.87 11.11
C ARG A 11 -22.25 -8.33 10.71
N THR A 12 -21.19 -8.87 10.10
CA THR A 12 -21.05 -10.31 9.85
C THR A 12 -19.88 -10.85 10.67
N ASN A 13 -20.12 -11.89 11.45
CA ASN A 13 -19.08 -12.58 12.21
C ASN A 13 -18.42 -13.66 11.35
N VAL A 14 -17.09 -13.69 11.33
CA VAL A 14 -16.31 -14.74 10.67
C VAL A 14 -15.78 -15.70 11.74
N TYR A 15 -16.10 -16.98 11.60
CA TYR A 15 -15.54 -18.04 12.43
C TYR A 15 -14.43 -18.74 11.66
N LEU A 16 -13.25 -18.82 12.27
CA LEU A 16 -12.13 -19.59 11.77
C LEU A 16 -11.90 -20.80 12.67
N ASP A 17 -11.44 -21.90 12.09
CA ASP A 17 -10.87 -22.99 12.86
C ASP A 17 -9.59 -22.55 13.58
N VAL A 18 -9.21 -23.31 14.61
CA VAL A 18 -8.09 -22.96 15.50
C VAL A 18 -6.77 -22.91 14.73
N GLU A 19 -6.55 -23.84 13.79
CA GLU A 19 -5.33 -23.94 13.00
C GLU A 19 -5.16 -22.73 12.07
N SER A 20 -6.22 -22.36 11.34
CA SER A 20 -6.23 -21.15 10.50
C SER A 20 -5.99 -19.88 11.31
N LYS A 21 -6.54 -19.80 12.52
CA LYS A 21 -6.33 -18.65 13.41
C LYS A 21 -4.87 -18.55 13.88
N GLU A 22 -4.24 -19.67 14.21
CA GLU A 22 -2.82 -19.72 14.58
C GLU A 22 -1.91 -19.34 13.41
N ILE A 23 -2.20 -19.85 12.20
CA ILE A 23 -1.44 -19.48 10.99
C ILE A 23 -1.52 -17.97 10.72
N VAL A 24 -2.70 -17.35 10.86
CA VAL A 24 -2.85 -15.90 10.67
C VAL A 24 -2.09 -15.14 11.74
N ARG A 25 -2.14 -15.58 13.00
CA ARG A 25 -1.42 -14.94 14.11
C ARG A 25 0.09 -15.01 13.93
N ASP A 26 0.62 -16.14 13.46
CA ASP A 26 2.05 -16.32 13.21
C ASP A 26 2.54 -15.51 12.00
N LYS A 27 1.74 -15.45 10.93
CA LYS A 27 2.11 -14.73 9.71
C LYS A 27 1.91 -13.22 9.82
N LEU A 28 1.00 -12.78 10.69
CA LEU A 28 0.60 -11.38 10.85
C LEU A 28 0.53 -11.01 12.33
N PRO A 29 1.69 -10.91 13.02
CA PRO A 29 1.74 -10.78 14.48
C PRO A 29 1.15 -9.47 15.02
N ASN A 30 1.00 -8.46 14.17
CA ASN A 30 0.57 -7.11 14.55
C ASN A 30 -0.83 -6.72 14.05
N THR A 31 -1.56 -7.64 13.40
CA THR A 31 -2.92 -7.36 12.93
C THR A 31 -3.93 -8.40 13.39
N SER A 32 -5.16 -7.96 13.64
CA SER A 32 -6.24 -8.89 13.99
C SER A 32 -6.78 -9.57 12.72
N VAL A 33 -7.19 -10.83 12.85
CA VAL A 33 -7.91 -11.57 11.80
C VAL A 33 -9.06 -10.74 11.21
N ALA A 34 -9.82 -10.05 12.08
CA ALA A 34 -10.95 -9.23 11.65
C ALA A 34 -10.53 -7.99 10.84
N ALA A 35 -9.35 -7.43 11.11
CA ALA A 35 -8.79 -6.33 10.30
C ALA A 35 -8.43 -6.85 8.90
N GLU A 36 -7.76 -8.00 8.81
CA GLU A 36 -7.36 -8.60 7.53
C GLU A 36 -8.55 -9.08 6.70
N CYS A 37 -9.58 -9.68 7.33
CA CYS A 37 -10.81 -10.04 6.63
C CYS A 37 -11.50 -8.81 6.04
N ARG A 38 -11.58 -7.69 6.80
CA ARG A 38 -12.15 -6.43 6.29
C ARG A 38 -11.33 -5.88 5.14
N ARG A 39 -10.00 -5.91 5.26
CA ARG A 39 -9.07 -5.52 4.19
C ARG A 39 -9.29 -6.33 2.92
N GLY A 40 -9.40 -7.65 3.04
CA GLY A 40 -9.66 -8.56 1.92
C GLY A 40 -11.02 -8.31 1.26
N VAL A 41 -12.08 -8.13 2.06
CA VAL A 41 -13.43 -7.81 1.55
C VAL A 41 -13.44 -6.46 0.84
N ASN A 42 -12.83 -5.42 1.42
CA ASN A 42 -12.72 -4.11 0.79
C ASN A 42 -11.88 -4.17 -0.50
N ALA A 43 -10.80 -4.96 -0.52
CA ALA A 43 -9.97 -5.11 -1.71
C ALA A 43 -10.72 -5.85 -2.84
N ALA A 44 -11.59 -6.79 -2.50
CA ALA A 44 -12.46 -7.47 -3.45
C ALA A 44 -13.58 -6.55 -3.97
N ALA A 45 -14.16 -5.71 -3.10
CA ALA A 45 -15.27 -4.82 -3.43
C ALA A 45 -14.84 -3.56 -4.21
N TYR A 46 -13.76 -2.90 -3.76
CA TYR A 46 -13.34 -1.59 -4.24
C TYR A 46 -11.99 -1.61 -4.98
N GLY A 47 -11.29 -2.74 -4.95
CA GLY A 47 -9.98 -2.90 -5.56
C GLY A 47 -8.83 -2.55 -4.61
N LYS A 48 -7.67 -3.20 -4.84
CA LYS A 48 -6.48 -3.08 -3.98
C LYS A 48 -5.96 -1.65 -3.82
N LYS A 49 -6.02 -0.83 -4.89
CA LYS A 49 -5.55 0.56 -4.86
C LYS A 49 -6.36 1.44 -3.89
N VAL A 50 -7.64 1.16 -3.71
CA VAL A 50 -8.50 1.91 -2.78
C VAL A 50 -8.13 1.56 -1.34
N VAL A 51 -7.93 0.27 -1.05
CA VAL A 51 -7.51 -0.21 0.27
C VAL A 51 -6.13 0.33 0.66
N GLU A 52 -5.17 0.34 -0.27
CA GLU A 52 -3.85 0.94 -0.04
C GLU A 52 -3.94 2.46 0.21
N ALA A 53 -4.88 3.16 -0.43
CA ALA A 53 -5.11 4.58 -0.19
C ALA A 53 -5.77 4.83 1.16
N ASP A 54 -6.73 4.00 1.56
CA ASP A 54 -7.39 4.08 2.87
C ASP A 54 -6.40 3.85 4.00
N GLU A 55 -5.49 2.88 3.89
CA GLU A 55 -4.45 2.66 4.91
C GLU A 55 -3.49 3.83 5.05
N LYS A 56 -3.12 4.46 3.92
CA LYS A 56 -2.31 5.68 3.95
C LYS A 56 -3.05 6.83 4.62
N ASN A 57 -4.36 6.94 4.37
CA ASN A 57 -5.19 7.96 5.01
C ASN A 57 -5.35 7.69 6.51
N ASP A 58 -5.54 6.45 6.92
CA ASP A 58 -5.66 6.08 8.34
C ASP A 58 -4.35 6.34 9.11
N LEU A 59 -3.20 6.04 8.49
CA LEU A 59 -1.90 6.42 9.06
C LEU A 59 -1.77 7.94 9.21
N ALA A 60 -2.13 8.70 8.18
CA ALA A 60 -2.09 10.16 8.21
C ALA A 60 -3.04 10.75 9.28
N ARG A 61 -4.23 10.15 9.46
CA ARG A 61 -5.16 10.51 10.53
C ARG A 61 -4.57 10.23 11.91
N SER A 62 -4.05 9.03 12.13
CA SER A 62 -3.43 8.67 13.41
C SER A 62 -2.26 9.59 13.78
N GLN A 63 -1.48 10.02 12.79
CA GLN A 63 -0.37 10.95 13.00
C GLN A 63 -0.86 12.37 13.31
N LEU A 64 -1.90 12.83 12.62
CA LEU A 64 -2.57 14.09 12.91
C LEU A 64 -3.15 14.09 14.33
N ASP A 65 -3.84 13.02 14.71
CA ASP A 65 -4.43 12.86 16.04
C ASP A 65 -3.35 12.90 17.14
N SER A 66 -2.18 12.29 16.90
CA SER A 66 -1.03 12.36 17.82
C SER A 66 -0.51 13.79 17.97
N SER A 67 -0.33 14.53 16.87
CA SER A 67 0.11 15.94 16.93
C SER A 67 -0.94 16.85 17.58
N LEU A 68 -2.23 16.61 17.34
CA LEU A 68 -3.30 17.33 18.00
C LEU A 68 -3.31 17.06 19.50
N SER A 69 -3.15 15.80 19.92
CA SER A 69 -3.04 15.44 21.34
C SER A 69 -1.87 16.16 22.02
N GLU A 70 -0.69 16.24 21.40
CA GLU A 70 0.46 16.96 21.97
C GLU A 70 0.21 18.48 22.11
N ILE A 71 -0.54 19.05 21.16
CA ILE A 71 -0.97 20.45 21.21
C ILE A 71 -1.98 20.65 22.35
N GLU A 72 -2.97 19.77 22.45
CA GLU A 72 -3.99 19.79 23.50
C GLU A 72 -3.37 19.66 24.90
N ASP A 73 -2.46 18.71 25.11
CA ASP A 73 -1.71 18.54 26.36
C ASP A 73 -0.90 19.80 26.72
N THR A 74 -0.37 20.49 25.71
CA THR A 74 0.37 21.75 25.92
C THR A 74 -0.56 22.89 26.29
N ILE A 75 -1.74 22.96 25.68
CA ILE A 75 -2.78 23.96 26.02
C ILE A 75 -3.30 23.72 27.43
N GLU A 76 -3.68 22.48 27.75
CA GLU A 76 -4.18 22.10 29.07
C GLU A 76 -3.17 22.48 30.17
N TRP A 77 -1.89 22.20 29.96
CA TRP A 77 -0.84 22.62 30.88
C TRP A 77 -0.78 24.15 31.09
N PHE A 78 -0.95 24.93 30.01
CA PHE A 78 -0.99 26.40 30.13
C PHE A 78 -2.25 26.88 30.87
N GLU A 79 -3.40 26.26 30.61
CA GLU A 79 -4.67 26.59 31.25
C GLU A 79 -4.63 26.27 32.74
N GLU A 80 -4.20 25.06 33.12
CA GLU A 80 -4.09 24.62 34.52
C GLU A 80 -3.17 25.53 35.34
N ALA A 81 -1.96 25.80 34.87
CA ALA A 81 -1.05 26.67 35.62
C ALA A 81 -1.51 28.14 35.63
N SER A 82 -2.23 28.61 34.62
CA SER A 82 -2.87 29.94 34.66
C SER A 82 -4.03 30.00 35.65
N GLU A 83 -4.75 28.90 35.89
CA GLU A 83 -5.81 28.82 36.91
C GLU A 83 -5.25 28.78 38.33
N GLU A 84 -4.12 28.08 38.54
CA GLU A 84 -3.48 27.93 39.86
C GLU A 84 -2.69 29.18 40.29
N GLU A 85 -1.86 29.73 39.40
CA GLU A 85 -0.91 30.81 39.74
C GLU A 85 -1.33 32.19 39.19
N GLY A 86 -2.39 32.25 38.39
CA GLY A 86 -2.91 33.49 37.81
C GLY A 86 -2.07 34.04 36.65
N ALA A 87 -2.20 35.34 36.37
CA ALA A 87 -1.57 35.96 35.18
C ALA A 87 -0.04 35.95 35.17
N ASP A 88 0.61 35.68 36.32
CA ASP A 88 2.07 35.63 36.47
C ASP A 88 2.63 34.18 36.46
N ALA A 89 1.78 33.18 36.15
CA ALA A 89 2.13 31.75 36.16
C ALA A 89 3.35 31.38 35.31
N PHE A 90 3.64 32.16 34.26
CA PHE A 90 4.70 31.84 33.32
C PHE A 90 5.65 33.01 33.08
N SER A 91 6.94 32.71 33.14
CA SER A 91 7.94 33.57 32.51
C SER A 91 7.89 33.38 31.00
N ALA A 92 8.27 34.42 30.25
CA ALA A 92 8.41 34.32 28.79
C ALA A 92 9.39 33.20 28.38
N GLU A 93 10.41 32.93 29.18
CA GLU A 93 11.38 31.86 28.96
C GLU A 93 10.72 30.47 29.04
N THR A 94 9.87 30.24 30.04
CA THR A 94 9.13 28.99 30.22
C THR A 94 8.16 28.71 29.07
N VAL A 95 7.45 29.75 28.60
CA VAL A 95 6.56 29.64 27.45
C VAL A 95 7.35 29.24 26.20
N VAL A 96 8.49 29.90 25.96
CA VAL A 96 9.35 29.62 24.81
C VAL A 96 9.90 28.19 24.87
N GLU A 97 10.42 27.74 26.01
CA GLU A 97 10.94 26.38 26.18
C GLU A 97 9.87 25.33 25.86
N ARG A 98 8.65 25.51 26.37
CA ARG A 98 7.55 24.57 26.12
C ARG A 98 7.15 24.53 24.65
N LEU A 99 7.08 25.69 24.00
CA LEU A 99 6.80 25.78 22.56
C LEU A 99 7.92 25.20 21.70
N GLU A 100 9.18 25.30 22.13
CA GLU A 100 10.31 24.66 21.44
C GLU A 100 10.24 23.13 21.52
N VAL A 101 9.87 22.58 22.68
CA VAL A 101 9.64 21.13 22.84
C VAL A 101 8.50 20.65 21.94
N LEU A 102 7.36 21.33 21.95
CA LEU A 102 6.23 20.99 21.08
C LEU A 102 6.62 21.08 19.60
N ARG A 103 7.32 22.15 19.21
CA ARG A 103 7.81 22.34 17.84
C ARG A 103 8.76 21.22 17.42
N ALA A 104 9.68 20.80 18.28
CA ALA A 104 10.59 19.71 18.00
C ALA A 104 9.82 18.39 17.77
N SER A 105 8.86 18.07 18.64
CA SER A 105 8.03 16.87 18.53
C SER A 105 7.24 16.83 17.21
N ILE A 106 6.57 17.94 16.87
CA ILE A 106 5.84 18.06 15.60
C ILE A 106 6.78 17.92 14.39
N ASN A 107 7.95 18.56 14.45
CA ASN A 107 8.95 18.44 13.38
C ASN A 107 9.42 16.99 13.20
N ASP A 108 9.69 16.27 14.28
CA ASP A 108 10.10 14.86 14.21
C ASP A 108 9.01 13.99 13.56
N ASN A 109 7.74 14.24 13.88
CA ASN A 109 6.61 13.56 13.24
C ASN A 109 6.55 13.87 11.72
N VAL A 110 6.71 15.14 11.33
CA VAL A 110 6.75 15.54 9.91
C VAL A 110 7.94 14.93 9.18
N GLU A 111 9.14 14.94 9.78
CA GLU A 111 10.33 14.33 9.17
C GLU A 111 10.15 12.84 8.97
N GLN A 112 9.57 12.15 9.96
CA GLN A 112 9.27 10.73 9.84
C GLN A 112 8.28 10.46 8.69
N GLN A 113 7.24 11.29 8.53
CA GLN A 113 6.33 11.21 7.39
C GLN A 113 7.02 11.39 6.04
N ILE A 114 7.95 12.34 5.95
CA ILE A 114 8.73 12.57 4.72
C ILE A 114 9.56 11.32 4.40
N ARG A 115 10.30 10.79 5.38
CA ARG A 115 11.13 9.58 5.20
C ARG A 115 10.29 8.38 4.78
N ASP A 116 9.13 8.18 5.40
CA ASP A 116 8.26 7.06 5.08
C ASP A 116 7.68 7.17 3.66
N ARG A 117 7.32 8.39 3.24
CA ARG A 117 6.87 8.65 1.85
C ARG A 117 8.00 8.46 0.84
N GLU A 118 9.19 8.94 1.14
CA GLU A 118 10.37 8.76 0.28
C GLU A 118 10.73 7.28 0.14
N LYS A 119 10.70 6.52 1.24
CA LYS A 119 10.92 5.08 1.22
C LYS A 119 9.86 4.38 0.38
N ALA A 120 8.58 4.67 0.59
CA ALA A 120 7.49 4.08 -0.20
C ALA A 120 7.60 4.44 -1.69
N ALA A 121 8.03 5.66 -2.02
CA ALA A 121 8.26 6.09 -3.40
C ALA A 121 9.47 5.40 -4.04
N LYS A 122 10.51 5.07 -3.26
CA LYS A 122 11.69 4.34 -3.72
C LYS A 122 11.44 2.84 -3.89
N ASP A 123 10.69 2.25 -2.96
CA ASP A 123 10.40 0.82 -2.95
C ASP A 123 9.31 0.44 -3.96
N GLY A 124 8.41 1.37 -4.33
CA GLY A 124 7.35 1.11 -5.32
C GLY A 124 7.87 0.67 -6.70
N PRO A 125 8.78 1.43 -7.35
CA PRO A 125 9.43 1.02 -8.59
C PRO A 125 10.26 -0.25 -8.43
N SER A 126 10.95 -0.42 -7.28
CA SER A 126 11.77 -1.61 -7.02
C SER A 126 10.91 -2.87 -6.97
N GLN A 127 9.78 -2.84 -6.25
CA GLN A 127 8.86 -3.98 -6.17
C GLN A 127 8.14 -4.25 -7.50
N ALA A 128 7.81 -3.21 -8.27
CA ALA A 128 7.22 -3.39 -9.60
C ALA A 128 8.22 -4.06 -10.56
N ASN A 129 9.50 -3.69 -10.48
CA ASN A 129 10.57 -4.29 -11.26
C ASN A 129 10.86 -5.74 -10.85
N GLU A 130 10.89 -6.05 -9.54
CA GLU A 130 11.06 -7.42 -9.04
C GLU A 130 9.93 -8.35 -9.51
N LYS A 131 8.69 -7.89 -9.41
CA LYS A 131 7.52 -8.67 -9.89
C LYS A 131 7.52 -8.81 -11.41
N LEU A 132 7.91 -7.77 -12.14
CA LEU A 132 8.09 -7.86 -13.59
C LEU A 132 9.13 -8.93 -13.93
N GLU A 133 10.28 -8.96 -13.27
CA GLU A 133 11.31 -9.98 -13.49
C GLU A 133 10.85 -11.40 -13.17
N GLU A 134 10.04 -11.58 -12.12
CA GLU A 134 9.40 -12.87 -11.82
C GLU A 134 8.50 -13.32 -12.99
N HIS A 135 7.67 -12.41 -13.50
CA HIS A 135 6.81 -12.68 -14.65
C HIS A 135 7.61 -12.97 -15.93
N LEU A 136 8.67 -12.22 -16.22
CA LEU A 136 9.55 -12.44 -17.36
C LEU A 136 10.23 -13.80 -17.27
N THR A 137 10.76 -14.17 -16.10
CA THR A 137 11.40 -15.48 -15.88
C THR A 137 10.42 -16.65 -16.10
N ALA A 138 9.17 -16.50 -15.65
CA ALA A 138 8.13 -17.50 -15.88
C ALA A 138 7.71 -17.59 -17.37
N LEU A 139 7.77 -16.49 -18.11
CA LEU A 139 7.52 -16.43 -19.55
C LEU A 139 8.70 -17.01 -20.36
N ASP A 140 9.94 -16.76 -19.93
CA ASP A 140 11.15 -17.34 -20.49
C ASP A 140 11.10 -18.88 -20.43
N SER A 141 10.68 -19.43 -19.28
CA SER A 141 10.50 -20.88 -19.11
C SER A 141 9.45 -21.45 -20.08
N LEU A 142 8.32 -20.76 -20.27
CA LEU A 142 7.30 -21.19 -21.22
C LEU A 142 7.79 -21.19 -22.67
N LEU A 143 8.60 -20.19 -23.04
CA LEU A 143 9.20 -20.09 -24.37
C LEU A 143 10.20 -21.22 -24.62
N GLN A 144 11.01 -21.57 -23.61
CA GLN A 144 11.93 -22.70 -23.66
C GLN A 144 11.20 -24.05 -23.81
N ASP A 145 10.05 -24.20 -23.14
CA ASP A 145 9.17 -25.37 -23.30
C ASP A 145 8.45 -25.40 -24.66
N GLY A 146 8.67 -24.40 -25.52
CA GLY A 146 8.11 -24.31 -26.85
C GLY A 146 6.69 -23.75 -26.91
N THR A 147 6.20 -23.15 -25.83
CA THR A 147 4.90 -22.46 -25.81
C THR A 147 4.96 -21.18 -26.64
N HIS A 148 3.83 -20.82 -27.26
CA HIS A 148 3.69 -19.53 -27.95
C HIS A 148 3.18 -18.49 -26.96
N VAL A 149 3.82 -17.33 -26.96
CA VAL A 149 3.48 -16.22 -26.08
C VAL A 149 3.17 -15.02 -26.96
N PHE A 150 2.08 -14.31 -26.75
CA PHE A 150 1.62 -13.23 -27.63
C PHE A 150 0.98 -12.13 -26.79
N PRO A 151 0.74 -10.91 -27.31
CA PRO A 151 0.22 -9.79 -26.51
C PRO A 151 -1.05 -10.14 -25.70
N GLU A 152 -1.93 -10.96 -26.26
CA GLU A 152 -3.18 -11.38 -25.61
C GLU A 152 -3.03 -12.57 -24.64
N HIS A 153 -1.83 -13.12 -24.48
CA HIS A 153 -1.56 -14.21 -23.56
C HIS A 153 -1.72 -13.73 -22.11
N GLY A 154 -2.44 -14.48 -21.28
CA GLY A 154 -2.79 -14.07 -19.91
C GLY A 154 -1.59 -13.61 -19.08
N ARG A 155 -0.48 -14.37 -19.12
CA ARG A 155 0.75 -14.01 -18.41
C ARG A 155 1.46 -12.75 -18.93
N ILE A 156 1.27 -12.39 -20.20
CA ILE A 156 1.80 -11.12 -20.75
C ILE A 156 0.95 -9.95 -20.25
N ARG A 157 -0.37 -10.09 -20.26
CA ARG A 157 -1.27 -9.07 -19.70
C ARG A 157 -1.01 -8.85 -18.22
N ASP A 158 -0.72 -9.92 -17.47
CA ASP A 158 -0.36 -9.83 -16.05
C ASP A 158 0.95 -9.08 -15.85
N ALA A 159 2.00 -9.42 -16.61
CA ALA A 159 3.29 -8.72 -16.58
C ALA A 159 3.14 -7.23 -16.92
N ALA A 160 2.41 -6.92 -18.00
CA ALA A 160 2.12 -5.56 -18.46
C ALA A 160 1.36 -4.74 -17.40
N LYS A 161 0.39 -5.37 -16.73
CA LYS A 161 -0.38 -4.73 -15.65
C LYS A 161 0.47 -4.41 -14.43
N VAL A 162 1.44 -5.27 -14.10
CA VAL A 162 2.33 -5.08 -12.95
C VAL A 162 3.36 -3.99 -13.21
N SER A 163 3.92 -3.92 -14.41
CA SER A 163 4.93 -2.93 -14.78
C SER A 163 4.35 -1.61 -15.31
N GLY A 164 3.05 -1.55 -15.58
CA GLY A 164 2.41 -0.39 -16.23
C GLY A 164 2.80 -0.21 -17.70
N MET A 165 3.35 -1.26 -18.32
CA MET A 165 3.74 -1.27 -19.74
C MET A 165 2.58 -1.77 -20.61
N ARG A 166 2.68 -1.61 -21.93
CA ARG A 166 1.75 -2.28 -22.85
C ARG A 166 2.19 -3.74 -23.06
N PRO A 167 1.25 -4.66 -23.32
CA PRO A 167 1.58 -6.05 -23.67
C PRO A 167 2.64 -6.20 -24.77
N GLU A 168 2.64 -5.31 -25.76
CA GLU A 168 3.61 -5.28 -26.86
C GLU A 168 5.02 -4.96 -26.36
N ASP A 169 5.15 -4.02 -25.43
CA ASP A 169 6.43 -3.62 -24.85
C ASP A 169 7.03 -4.79 -24.02
N VAL A 170 6.19 -5.62 -23.38
CA VAL A 170 6.62 -6.84 -22.69
C VAL A 170 7.13 -7.90 -23.68
N ILE A 171 6.49 -8.02 -24.85
CA ILE A 171 6.95 -8.92 -25.91
C ILE A 171 8.32 -8.46 -26.45
N GLU A 172 8.52 -7.16 -26.63
CA GLU A 172 9.82 -6.61 -27.03
C GLU A 172 10.92 -6.96 -26.01
N LEU A 173 10.65 -6.79 -24.70
CA LEU A 173 11.56 -7.21 -23.64
C LEU A 173 11.91 -8.70 -23.70
N LEU A 174 10.92 -9.57 -23.96
CA LEU A 174 11.18 -11.01 -24.09
C LEU A 174 12.01 -11.36 -25.33
N LYS A 175 11.84 -10.63 -26.44
CA LYS A 175 12.66 -10.81 -27.65
C LYS A 175 14.10 -10.37 -27.42
N GLU A 176 14.29 -9.25 -26.73
CA GLU A 176 15.64 -8.76 -26.36
C GLU A 176 16.36 -9.75 -25.45
N ARG A 177 15.65 -10.35 -24.49
CA ARG A 177 16.19 -11.35 -23.57
C ARG A 177 16.45 -12.71 -24.22
N ASN A 178 15.67 -13.08 -25.22
CA ASN A 178 15.74 -14.37 -25.89
C ASN A 178 15.98 -14.22 -27.41
N PRO A 179 17.15 -13.70 -27.84
CA PRO A 179 17.42 -13.42 -29.25
C PRO A 179 17.47 -14.69 -30.12
N GLU A 180 17.65 -15.86 -29.50
CA GLU A 180 17.69 -17.15 -30.19
C GLU A 180 16.29 -17.71 -30.50
N ILE A 181 15.25 -17.18 -29.86
CA ILE A 181 13.88 -17.69 -30.00
C ILE A 181 13.23 -17.06 -31.24
N PRO A 182 12.76 -17.87 -32.21
CA PRO A 182 12.19 -17.33 -33.44
C PRO A 182 10.92 -16.48 -33.23
N ASP A 183 10.78 -15.39 -33.99
CA ASP A 183 9.65 -14.45 -33.91
C ASP A 183 8.26 -15.10 -33.94
N ARG A 184 8.12 -16.23 -34.67
CA ARG A 184 6.86 -17.00 -34.72
C ARG A 184 6.36 -17.50 -33.35
N LYS A 185 7.25 -17.62 -32.36
CA LYS A 185 6.89 -17.98 -30.98
C LYS A 185 6.23 -16.83 -30.23
N PHE A 186 6.42 -15.61 -30.72
CA PHE A 186 5.83 -14.40 -30.17
C PHE A 186 4.48 -14.02 -30.84
N GLN A 187 4.01 -14.86 -31.76
CA GLN A 187 2.80 -14.65 -32.53
C GLN A 187 1.74 -15.68 -32.12
N GLU A 188 0.47 -15.26 -32.15
CA GLU A 188 -0.65 -16.15 -31.98
C GLU A 188 -0.60 -17.22 -33.08
N LYS A 189 -0.79 -18.48 -32.69
CA LYS A 189 -0.78 -19.58 -33.63
C LYS A 189 -2.02 -19.46 -34.51
N SER A 190 -1.87 -18.91 -35.71
CA SER A 190 -2.95 -18.84 -36.70
C SER A 190 -3.50 -20.25 -36.91
N MET A 191 -4.76 -20.48 -36.50
CA MET A 191 -5.50 -21.74 -36.68
C MET A 191 -5.94 -21.93 -38.15
N ASP A 192 -5.09 -21.57 -39.12
CA ASP A 192 -5.44 -21.56 -40.55
C ASP A 192 -4.92 -22.79 -41.32
N ASN A 193 -4.65 -23.91 -40.65
CA ASN A 193 -4.27 -25.16 -41.34
C ASN A 193 -5.00 -26.40 -40.78
N TYR A 194 -6.32 -26.31 -40.67
CA TYR A 194 -7.21 -27.47 -40.55
C TYR A 194 -8.24 -27.51 -41.69
N HIS A 195 -7.82 -27.24 -42.93
CA HIS A 195 -8.54 -27.70 -44.13
C HIS A 195 -7.62 -27.72 -45.35
N ALA A 196 -6.93 -28.85 -45.57
CA ALA A 196 -6.63 -29.42 -46.89
C ALA A 196 -6.06 -30.84 -46.71
#